data_AF-A0A6L6Y8D8-F1
#
_entry.id   AF-A0A6L6Y8D8-F1
#
_cell.length_a   1.000
_cell.length_b   1.000
_cell.length_c   1.000
_cell.angle_alpha   90.00
_cell.angle_beta   90.00
_cell.angle_gamma   90.00
#
_symmetry.space_group_name_H-M   'P 1'
#
loop_
_entity.id
_entity.type
_entity.pdbx_description
1 polymer ?
#
loop_
_entity_poly.entity_id
_entity_poly.type
_entity_poly.pdbx_seq_one_letter_code
_entity_poly.pdbx_strand_id
1 'polypeptide(L)'
;MNPTMDFVQAYGQMEGLNFAFKNIIVEGTTDVQLFELAAKKELEITGIDLLGNELAFIPSGDRERGGTNGVIRQLITLRNISRTLLSSNGMPKYRFVGLFDNDYAGKQATIHARKLDSSMIEYKDYFRIHPIMPIPGNLLPEIIKNCFERENINYKNLDWELEDYLPQAFINAFIDESPKSVSKTTSSVDKIHRDFTTDGKVFLHKFVHKYADHNDLVEVINVIKAIRAYLNIRS
;
A
#
# COMPACT_ATOMS: atom_id res chain seq x y z
N MET A 1 -37.95 2.61 -10.27
CA MET A 1 -36.69 3.34 -10.06
C MET A 1 -35.66 2.70 -10.99
N ASN A 2 -35.01 3.49 -11.86
CA ASN A 2 -33.85 2.96 -12.59
C ASN A 2 -32.81 2.53 -11.56
N PRO A 3 -32.15 1.36 -11.72
CA PRO A 3 -31.03 1.01 -10.88
C PRO A 3 -30.00 2.15 -10.98
N THR A 4 -29.70 2.79 -9.86
CA THR A 4 -28.70 3.85 -9.80
C THR A 4 -27.39 3.27 -10.34
N MET A 5 -26.91 3.80 -11.46
CA MET A 5 -25.69 3.33 -12.10
C MET A 5 -24.53 3.44 -11.10
N ASP A 6 -23.80 2.35 -10.87
CA ASP A 6 -22.62 2.34 -10.01
C ASP A 6 -21.45 2.98 -10.77
N PHE A 7 -21.37 4.31 -10.72
CA PHE A 7 -20.34 5.08 -11.43
C PHE A 7 -18.91 4.74 -10.98
N VAL A 8 -18.75 4.24 -9.76
CA VAL A 8 -17.45 3.80 -9.26
C VAL A 8 -17.02 2.53 -10.00
N GLN A 9 -17.90 1.52 -10.09
CA GLN A 9 -17.60 0.31 -10.86
C GLN A 9 -17.46 0.59 -12.36
N ALA A 10 -18.29 1.47 -12.94
CA ALA A 10 -18.17 1.87 -14.34
C ALA A 10 -16.81 2.53 -14.63
N TYR A 11 -16.36 3.43 -13.76
CA TYR A 11 -15.02 4.02 -13.84
C TYR A 11 -13.92 2.96 -13.73
N GLY A 12 -14.04 2.04 -12.77
CA GLY A 12 -13.10 0.92 -12.61
C GLY A 12 -12.98 0.09 -13.89
N GLN A 13 -14.10 -0.32 -14.48
CA GLN A 13 -14.13 -1.08 -15.73
C GLN A 13 -13.46 -0.35 -16.90
N MET A 14 -13.67 0.97 -17.02
CA MET A 14 -13.02 1.78 -18.07
C MET A 14 -11.50 1.84 -17.89
N GLU A 15 -11.02 1.86 -16.66
CA GLU A 15 -9.59 1.90 -16.32
C GLU A 15 -8.97 0.50 -16.17
N GLY A 16 -9.75 -0.58 -16.35
CA GLY A 16 -9.28 -1.95 -16.12
C GLY A 16 -9.02 -2.29 -14.65
N LEU A 17 -9.65 -1.58 -13.73
CA LEU A 17 -9.51 -1.73 -12.29
C LEU A 17 -10.73 -2.45 -11.69
N ASN A 18 -10.47 -3.33 -10.73
CA ASN A 18 -11.50 -3.99 -9.94
C ASN A 18 -11.51 -3.42 -8.53
N PHE A 19 -12.69 -2.99 -8.07
CA PHE A 19 -12.84 -2.38 -6.74
C PHE A 19 -13.58 -3.31 -5.77
N ALA A 20 -13.04 -3.44 -4.57
CA ALA A 20 -13.70 -3.99 -3.39
C ALA A 20 -14.44 -2.87 -2.63
N PHE A 21 -15.07 -3.18 -1.49
CA PHE A 21 -15.69 -2.14 -0.65
C PHE A 21 -14.67 -1.16 -0.08
N LYS A 22 -13.46 -1.61 0.23
CA LYS A 22 -12.35 -0.77 0.69
C LYS A 22 -11.14 -1.00 -0.21
N ASN A 23 -10.51 0.08 -0.63
CA ASN A 23 -9.50 0.05 -1.68
C ASN A 23 -8.30 0.88 -1.27
N ILE A 24 -7.11 0.32 -1.49
CA ILE A 24 -5.83 0.98 -1.28
C ILE A 24 -5.23 1.32 -2.64
N ILE A 25 -4.98 2.59 -2.88
CA ILE A 25 -4.29 3.07 -4.08
C ILE A 25 -2.79 3.10 -3.77
N VAL A 26 -2.02 2.32 -4.52
CA VAL A 26 -0.55 2.22 -4.40
C VAL A 26 0.13 2.85 -5.61
N GLU A 27 1.44 3.06 -5.51
CA GLU A 27 2.20 3.82 -6.49
C GLU A 27 2.31 3.12 -7.84
N GLY A 28 2.56 1.80 -7.83
CA GLY A 28 2.78 1.02 -9.03
C GLY A 28 2.04 -0.32 -9.08
N THR A 29 2.09 -0.94 -10.26
CA THR A 29 1.56 -2.29 -10.51
C THR A 29 2.36 -3.38 -9.79
N THR A 30 3.66 -3.17 -9.57
CA THR A 30 4.53 -4.08 -8.81
C THR A 30 4.12 -4.20 -7.34
N ASP A 31 3.68 -3.09 -6.74
CA ASP A 31 3.23 -3.07 -5.34
C ASP A 31 1.96 -3.91 -5.18
N VAL A 32 1.01 -3.75 -6.11
CA VAL A 32 -0.21 -4.54 -6.16
C VAL A 32 0.12 -6.03 -6.27
N GLN A 33 0.99 -6.38 -7.21
CA GLN A 33 1.40 -7.76 -7.45
C GLN A 33 2.07 -8.39 -6.23
N LEU A 34 2.88 -7.62 -5.49
CA LEU A 34 3.48 -8.11 -4.24
C LEU A 34 2.43 -8.36 -3.14
N PHE A 35 1.48 -7.44 -2.95
CA PHE A 35 0.40 -7.62 -1.98
C PHE A 35 -0.52 -8.80 -2.35
N GLU A 36 -0.86 -8.95 -3.63
CA GLU A 36 -1.66 -10.07 -4.13
C GLU A 36 -0.92 -11.41 -3.95
N LEU A 37 0.38 -11.45 -4.22
CA LEU A 37 1.19 -12.65 -3.99
C LEU A 37 1.24 -13.01 -2.51
N ALA A 38 1.48 -12.04 -1.63
CA ALA A 38 1.49 -12.22 -0.18
C ALA A 38 0.14 -12.74 0.34
N ALA A 39 -0.97 -12.14 -0.08
CA ALA A 39 -2.31 -12.57 0.30
C ALA A 39 -2.62 -13.99 -0.21
N LYS A 40 -2.24 -14.30 -1.45
CA LYS A 40 -2.39 -15.65 -2.02
C LYS A 40 -1.61 -16.69 -1.21
N LYS A 41 -0.37 -16.39 -0.82
CA LYS A 41 0.45 -17.29 0.01
C LYS A 41 -0.13 -17.49 1.40
N GLU A 42 -0.67 -16.45 2.03
CA GLU A 42 -1.39 -16.59 3.30
C GLU A 42 -2.62 -17.50 3.16
N LEU A 43 -3.41 -17.32 2.11
CA LEU A 43 -4.60 -18.13 1.84
C LEU A 43 -4.24 -19.61 1.63
N GLU A 44 -3.19 -19.89 0.84
CA GLU A 44 -2.70 -21.25 0.59
C GLU A 44 -2.30 -21.98 1.90
N ILE A 45 -1.73 -21.27 2.88
CA ILE A 45 -1.21 -21.86 4.12
C ILE A 45 -2.26 -21.90 5.23
N THR A 46 -3.05 -20.84 5.39
CA THR A 46 -3.93 -20.65 6.55
C THR A 46 -5.41 -20.85 6.24
N GLY A 47 -5.79 -20.78 4.96
CA GLY A 47 -7.20 -20.73 4.53
C GLY A 47 -7.86 -19.35 4.71
N ILE A 48 -7.12 -18.33 5.16
CA ILE A 48 -7.64 -16.98 5.40
C ILE A 48 -7.43 -16.13 4.14
N ASP A 49 -8.54 -15.62 3.57
CA ASP A 49 -8.50 -14.69 2.45
C ASP A 49 -8.37 -13.24 2.95
N LEU A 50 -7.16 -12.70 2.89
CA LEU A 50 -6.86 -11.34 3.34
C LEU A 50 -7.43 -10.24 2.43
N LEU A 51 -7.85 -10.55 1.21
CA LEU A 51 -8.42 -9.56 0.27
C LEU A 51 -9.94 -9.75 0.17
N GLY A 52 -10.37 -10.94 -0.24
CA GLY A 52 -11.77 -11.29 -0.47
C GLY A 52 -12.50 -10.25 -1.30
N ASN A 53 -13.74 -9.94 -0.91
CA ASN A 53 -14.54 -8.87 -1.52
C ASN A 53 -14.46 -7.54 -0.73
N GLU A 54 -13.71 -7.51 0.37
CA GLU A 54 -13.68 -6.37 1.29
C GLU A 54 -12.52 -5.42 1.04
N LEU A 55 -11.36 -5.94 0.60
CA LEU A 55 -10.13 -5.19 0.38
C LEU A 55 -9.56 -5.45 -1.01
N ALA A 56 -9.19 -4.39 -1.72
CA ALA A 56 -8.42 -4.47 -2.95
C ALA A 56 -7.26 -3.47 -2.94
N PHE A 57 -6.13 -3.85 -3.53
CA PHE A 57 -5.03 -2.94 -3.87
C PHE A 57 -5.17 -2.57 -5.34
N ILE A 58 -5.05 -1.29 -5.66
CA ILE A 58 -5.19 -0.79 -7.03
C ILE A 58 -3.99 0.10 -7.38
N PRO A 59 -3.40 -0.07 -8.57
CA PRO A 59 -2.29 0.76 -8.99
C PRO A 59 -2.82 2.15 -9.35
N SER A 60 -2.02 3.18 -9.08
CA SER A 60 -2.35 4.54 -9.49
C SER A 60 -2.15 4.81 -11.00
N GLY A 61 -1.48 3.88 -11.68
CA GLY A 61 -1.14 3.89 -13.10
C GLY A 61 0.29 3.43 -13.33
N ASP A 62 0.69 3.26 -14.59
CA ASP A 62 2.07 2.95 -14.95
C ASP A 62 2.85 4.20 -15.40
N ARG A 63 4.18 4.19 -15.19
CA ARG A 63 5.13 5.22 -15.66
C ARG A 63 4.68 6.64 -15.23
N GLU A 64 4.53 7.56 -16.18
CA GLU A 64 4.09 8.95 -15.99
C GLU A 64 2.71 9.10 -15.34
N ARG A 65 1.89 8.03 -15.35
CA ARG A 65 0.59 8.03 -14.68
C ARG A 65 0.69 7.51 -13.23
N GLY A 66 1.73 6.76 -12.90
CA GLY A 66 1.94 6.15 -11.58
C GLY A 66 2.62 7.08 -10.57
N GLY A 67 3.18 6.46 -9.53
CA GLY A 67 3.90 7.15 -8.46
C GLY A 67 3.00 7.98 -7.56
N THR A 68 3.61 8.66 -6.59
CA THR A 68 2.94 9.55 -5.64
C THR A 68 1.89 10.51 -6.24
N ASN A 69 2.18 11.16 -7.36
CA ASN A 69 1.24 12.07 -8.03
C ASN A 69 0.04 11.31 -8.63
N GLY A 70 0.29 10.13 -9.18
CA GLY A 70 -0.75 9.20 -9.63
C GLY A 70 -1.69 8.87 -8.50
N VAL A 71 -1.15 8.45 -7.35
CA VAL A 71 -1.94 8.08 -6.16
C VAL A 71 -2.85 9.23 -5.74
N ILE A 72 -2.33 10.46 -5.63
CA ILE A 72 -3.11 11.63 -5.24
C ILE A 72 -4.24 11.92 -6.23
N ARG A 73 -3.92 11.95 -7.54
CA ARG A 73 -4.92 12.21 -8.59
C ARG A 73 -6.05 11.18 -8.55
N GLN A 74 -5.68 9.91 -8.45
CA GLN A 74 -6.62 8.79 -8.40
C GLN A 74 -7.47 8.84 -7.12
N LEU A 75 -6.86 9.13 -5.99
CA LEU A 75 -7.53 9.22 -4.69
C LEU A 75 -8.56 10.35 -4.65
N ILE A 76 -8.22 11.54 -5.16
CA ILE A 76 -9.16 12.67 -5.25
C ILE A 76 -10.34 12.29 -6.16
N THR A 77 -10.06 11.68 -7.31
CA THR A 77 -11.07 11.28 -8.29
C THR A 77 -12.04 10.28 -7.69
N LEU A 78 -11.54 9.17 -7.15
CA LEU A 78 -12.36 8.08 -6.61
C LEU A 78 -13.10 8.49 -5.33
N ARG A 79 -12.52 9.32 -4.45
CA ARG A 79 -13.22 9.88 -3.28
C ARG A 79 -14.41 10.75 -3.69
N ASN A 80 -14.28 11.53 -4.75
CA ASN A 80 -15.37 12.40 -5.19
C ASN A 80 -16.49 11.59 -5.87
N ILE A 81 -16.15 10.62 -6.71
CA ILE A 81 -17.15 9.76 -7.35
C ILE A 81 -17.85 8.89 -6.30
N SER A 82 -17.12 8.36 -5.31
CA SER A 82 -17.73 7.48 -4.28
C SER A 82 -18.75 8.18 -3.39
N ARG A 83 -18.65 9.50 -3.20
CA ARG A 83 -19.65 10.30 -2.47
C ARG A 83 -21.02 10.32 -3.15
N THR A 84 -21.10 9.98 -4.44
CA THR A 84 -22.38 9.91 -5.18
C THR A 84 -23.13 8.59 -4.96
N LEU A 85 -22.47 7.58 -4.40
CA LEU A 85 -23.04 6.26 -4.17
C LEU A 85 -22.96 5.87 -2.70
N LEU A 86 -24.07 6.07 -2.00
CA LEU A 86 -24.18 5.82 -0.57
C LEU A 86 -24.76 4.44 -0.31
N SER A 87 -24.30 3.81 0.77
CA SER A 87 -24.94 2.64 1.36
C SER A 87 -26.16 3.06 2.20
N SER A 88 -26.90 2.08 2.72
CA SER A 88 -28.13 2.32 3.48
C SER A 88 -27.96 3.16 4.75
N ASN A 89 -26.74 3.22 5.30
CA ASN A 89 -26.42 4.03 6.48
C ASN A 89 -25.98 5.47 6.13
N GLY A 90 -26.06 5.86 4.85
CA GLY A 90 -25.67 7.20 4.37
C GLY A 90 -24.16 7.40 4.16
N MET A 91 -23.32 6.38 4.41
CA MET A 91 -21.89 6.42 4.13
C MET A 91 -21.59 5.98 2.69
N PRO A 92 -20.53 6.51 2.05
CA PRO A 92 -20.09 6.01 0.75
C PRO A 92 -19.94 4.49 0.73
N LYS A 93 -20.50 3.83 -0.29
CA LYS A 93 -20.41 2.37 -0.48
C LYS A 93 -18.96 1.91 -0.62
N TYR A 94 -18.13 2.73 -1.26
CA TYR A 94 -16.71 2.46 -1.51
C TYR A 94 -15.82 3.43 -0.73
N ARG A 95 -14.81 2.88 -0.05
CA ARG A 95 -13.75 3.63 0.61
C ARG A 95 -12.45 3.51 -0.18
N PHE A 96 -11.82 4.65 -0.46
CA PHE A 96 -10.50 4.74 -1.09
C PHE A 96 -9.51 5.41 -0.16
N VAL A 97 -8.32 4.85 -0.05
CA VAL A 97 -7.21 5.33 0.76
C VAL A 97 -5.91 5.24 -0.05
N GLY A 98 -5.05 6.24 0.05
CA GLY A 98 -3.72 6.20 -0.58
C GLY A 98 -2.70 5.52 0.32
N LEU A 99 -1.79 4.75 -0.25
CA LEU A 99 -0.61 4.21 0.42
C LEU A 99 0.62 4.65 -0.36
N PHE A 100 1.55 5.28 0.35
CA PHE A 100 2.80 5.79 -0.20
C PHE A 100 3.99 5.09 0.44
N ASP A 101 5.10 5.07 -0.28
CA ASP A 101 6.39 4.80 0.33
C ASP A 101 6.74 5.91 1.35
N ASN A 102 7.61 5.60 2.31
CA ASN A 102 8.15 6.61 3.24
C ASN A 102 9.53 7.10 2.80
N ASP A 103 9.67 7.32 1.50
CA ASP A 103 10.82 7.97 0.88
C ASP A 103 10.62 9.50 0.78
N TYR A 104 11.52 10.19 0.09
CA TYR A 104 11.38 11.62 -0.16
C TYR A 104 10.09 11.95 -0.94
N ALA A 105 9.76 11.18 -1.98
CA ALA A 105 8.60 11.45 -2.82
C ALA A 105 7.31 11.32 -2.01
N GLY A 106 7.12 10.23 -1.27
CA GLY A 106 5.96 9.98 -0.43
C GLY A 106 5.79 11.03 0.67
N LYS A 107 6.89 11.46 1.30
CA LYS A 107 6.88 12.59 2.25
C LYS A 107 6.37 13.87 1.58
N GLN A 108 6.84 14.19 0.37
CA GLN A 108 6.32 15.35 -0.37
C GLN A 108 4.86 15.16 -0.80
N ALA A 109 4.45 13.94 -1.16
CA ALA A 109 3.10 13.62 -1.59
C ALA A 109 2.06 14.00 -0.53
N THR A 110 2.33 13.70 0.74
CA THR A 110 1.43 14.05 1.86
C THR A 110 1.19 15.56 1.97
N ILE A 111 2.24 16.36 1.78
CA ILE A 111 2.17 17.83 1.80
C ILE A 111 1.33 18.32 0.60
N HIS A 112 1.56 17.76 -0.59
CA HIS A 112 0.83 18.15 -1.80
C HIS A 112 -0.64 17.75 -1.76
N ALA A 113 -0.95 16.55 -1.27
CA ALA A 113 -2.32 16.06 -1.12
C ALA A 113 -3.17 17.02 -0.30
N ARG A 114 -2.64 17.49 0.84
CA ARG A 114 -3.33 18.44 1.72
C ARG A 114 -3.48 19.84 1.11
N LYS A 115 -2.56 20.25 0.24
CA LYS A 115 -2.67 21.51 -0.52
C LYS A 115 -3.77 21.44 -1.59
N LEU A 116 -3.95 20.30 -2.23
CA LEU A 116 -4.97 20.09 -3.27
C LEU A 116 -6.36 19.86 -2.69
N ASP A 117 -6.47 19.08 -1.60
CA ASP A 117 -7.70 18.85 -0.86
C ASP A 117 -7.41 18.88 0.65
N SER A 118 -7.76 19.99 1.29
CA SER A 118 -7.55 20.22 2.73
C SER A 118 -8.37 19.28 3.62
N SER A 119 -9.36 18.58 3.06
CA SER A 119 -10.13 17.56 3.77
C SER A 119 -9.42 16.21 3.87
N MET A 120 -8.31 16.01 3.16
CA MET A 120 -7.53 14.78 3.24
C MET A 120 -6.67 14.75 4.50
N ILE A 121 -6.86 13.70 5.30
CA ILE A 121 -6.21 13.53 6.61
C ILE A 121 -5.26 12.33 6.55
N GLU A 122 -3.99 12.54 6.92
CA GLU A 122 -3.03 11.45 7.10
C GLU A 122 -3.49 10.51 8.22
N TYR A 123 -3.23 9.20 8.06
CA TYR A 123 -3.74 8.13 8.92
C TYR A 123 -5.26 7.96 8.89
N LYS A 124 -5.90 8.45 7.82
CA LYS A 124 -7.33 8.25 7.54
C LYS A 124 -7.60 8.08 6.06
N ASP A 125 -7.20 9.07 5.26
CA ASP A 125 -7.37 9.11 3.81
C ASP A 125 -6.13 8.63 3.07
N TYR A 126 -4.97 8.72 3.71
CA TYR A 126 -3.74 8.16 3.19
C TYR A 126 -2.79 7.78 4.32
N PHE A 127 -1.91 6.84 4.04
CA PHE A 127 -0.89 6.32 4.93
C PHE A 127 0.45 6.29 4.19
N ARG A 128 1.52 6.24 4.96
CA ARG A 128 2.85 5.87 4.48
C ARG A 128 3.21 4.53 5.09
N ILE A 129 3.90 3.67 4.35
CA ILE A 129 4.49 2.46 4.93
C ILE A 129 5.68 2.82 5.82
N HIS A 130 5.90 2.05 6.86
CA HIS A 130 6.98 2.29 7.82
C HIS A 130 7.59 0.95 8.24
N PRO A 131 8.84 0.92 8.72
CA PRO A 131 9.47 -0.33 9.17
C PRO A 131 8.61 -1.14 10.14
N ILE A 132 7.83 -0.46 10.98
CA ILE A 132 6.76 -1.02 11.79
C ILE A 132 5.42 -0.41 11.38
N MET A 133 4.47 -1.27 11.01
CA MET A 133 3.07 -0.90 10.77
C MET A 133 2.23 -1.27 12.01
N PRO A 134 2.05 -0.34 12.98
CA PRO A 134 1.43 -0.65 14.26
C PRO A 134 -0.06 -0.95 14.10
N ILE A 135 -0.64 -1.82 14.94
CA ILE A 135 -2.10 -2.00 15.03
C ILE A 135 -2.62 -1.20 16.24
N PRO A 136 -3.25 -0.03 16.04
CA PRO A 136 -3.69 0.82 17.14
C PRO A 136 -4.94 0.23 17.80
N GLY A 137 -5.08 0.42 19.11
CA GLY A 137 -6.30 0.05 19.84
C GLY A 137 -7.52 0.94 19.53
N ASN A 138 -7.32 2.05 18.81
CA ASN A 138 -8.36 3.00 18.43
C ASN A 138 -8.05 3.62 17.07
N LEU A 139 -9.06 3.79 16.22
CA LEU A 139 -8.94 4.24 14.83
C LEU A 139 -9.05 5.77 14.65
N LEU A 140 -9.03 6.55 15.74
CA LEU A 140 -8.92 8.01 15.65
C LEU A 140 -7.56 8.40 15.03
N PRO A 141 -7.52 9.24 13.98
CA PRO A 141 -6.29 9.51 13.23
C PRO A 141 -5.11 10.00 14.08
N GLU A 142 -5.39 10.80 15.11
CA GLU A 142 -4.37 11.28 16.07
C GLU A 142 -3.77 10.13 16.90
N ILE A 143 -4.58 9.15 17.30
CA ILE A 143 -4.10 7.97 18.04
C ILE A 143 -3.26 7.09 17.11
N ILE A 144 -3.70 6.87 15.87
CA ILE A 144 -2.92 6.12 14.87
C ILE A 144 -1.57 6.81 14.66
N LYS A 145 -1.57 8.12 14.41
CA LYS A 145 -0.35 8.92 14.24
C LYS A 145 0.63 8.74 15.40
N ASN A 146 0.15 8.91 16.64
CA ASN A 146 0.99 8.77 17.83
C ASN A 146 1.56 7.34 17.97
N CYS A 147 0.80 6.32 17.53
CA CYS A 147 1.26 4.93 17.49
C CYS A 147 2.43 4.76 16.51
N PHE A 148 2.28 5.28 15.28
CA PHE A 148 3.33 5.27 14.26
C PHE A 148 4.58 6.01 14.72
N GLU A 149 4.43 7.22 15.28
CA GLU A 149 5.56 8.03 15.76
C GLU A 149 6.33 7.36 16.91
N ARG A 150 5.61 6.70 17.83
CA ARG A 150 6.20 5.98 18.96
C ARG A 150 6.96 4.74 18.49
N GLU A 151 6.35 3.91 17.65
CA GLU A 151 6.92 2.61 17.26
C GLU A 151 8.03 2.73 16.21
N ASN A 152 8.03 3.82 15.44
CA ASN A 152 9.06 4.09 14.44
C ASN A 152 10.06 5.18 14.88
N ILE A 153 10.11 5.55 16.17
CA ILE A 153 11.00 6.61 16.64
C ILE A 153 12.46 6.36 16.32
N ASN A 154 12.87 5.09 16.33
CA ASN A 154 14.24 4.67 16.04
C ASN A 154 14.58 4.70 14.54
N TYR A 155 13.59 4.83 13.66
CA TYR A 155 13.75 4.77 12.19
C TYR A 155 13.38 6.09 11.50
N LYS A 156 13.28 7.21 12.23
CA LYS A 156 12.79 8.50 11.71
C LYS A 156 13.50 9.00 10.44
N ASN A 157 14.77 8.66 10.26
CA ASN A 157 15.60 9.08 9.14
C ASN A 157 15.82 7.97 8.10
N LEU A 158 15.14 6.84 8.26
CA LEU A 158 15.20 5.73 7.31
C LEU A 158 14.05 5.89 6.32
N ASP A 159 14.40 5.99 5.03
CA ASP A 159 13.41 5.81 3.97
C ASP A 159 12.95 4.35 3.97
N TRP A 160 11.72 4.09 3.54
CA TRP A 160 11.15 2.75 3.58
C TRP A 160 10.25 2.53 2.38
N GLU A 161 10.58 1.50 1.61
CA GLU A 161 9.83 1.05 0.44
C GLU A 161 9.25 -0.35 0.72
N LEU A 162 8.30 -0.78 -0.11
CA LEU A 162 7.60 -2.05 0.09
C LEU A 162 8.56 -3.26 0.00
N GLU A 163 9.58 -3.17 -0.84
CA GLU A 163 10.61 -4.18 -1.02
C GLU A 163 11.48 -4.39 0.24
N ASP A 164 11.55 -3.39 1.13
CA ASP A 164 12.36 -3.48 2.36
C ASP A 164 11.74 -4.40 3.42
N TYR A 165 10.49 -4.83 3.25
CA TYR A 165 9.87 -5.86 4.08
C TYR A 165 10.39 -7.27 3.75
N LEU A 166 11.06 -7.48 2.62
CA LEU A 166 11.63 -8.77 2.27
C LEU A 166 12.81 -9.12 3.20
N PRO A 167 12.93 -10.37 3.67
CA PRO A 167 14.00 -10.77 4.56
C PRO A 167 15.38 -10.55 3.95
N GLN A 168 16.35 -10.18 4.79
CA GLN A 168 17.74 -9.98 4.36
C GLN A 168 18.31 -11.21 3.65
N ALA A 169 17.98 -12.41 4.10
CA ALA A 169 18.46 -13.65 3.48
C ALA A 169 17.95 -13.81 2.03
N PHE A 170 16.67 -13.49 1.80
CA PHE A 170 16.07 -13.50 0.47
C PHE A 170 16.72 -12.46 -0.45
N ILE A 171 16.92 -11.24 0.06
CA ILE A 171 17.59 -10.18 -0.68
C ILE A 171 19.06 -10.52 -0.97
N ASN A 172 19.77 -11.18 -0.06
CA ASN A 172 21.13 -11.63 -0.33
C ASN A 172 21.18 -12.62 -1.50
N ALA A 173 20.28 -13.61 -1.52
CA ALA A 173 20.18 -14.55 -2.63
C ALA A 173 19.89 -13.83 -3.97
N PHE A 174 19.01 -12.83 -3.95
CA PHE A 174 18.76 -11.99 -5.13
C PHE A 174 20.00 -11.20 -5.57
N ILE A 175 20.72 -10.57 -4.64
CA ILE A 175 21.92 -9.79 -4.94
C ILE A 175 23.04 -10.70 -5.49
N ASP A 176 23.16 -11.93 -5.00
CA ASP A 176 24.12 -12.90 -5.55
C ASP A 176 23.85 -13.21 -7.02
N GLU A 177 22.57 -13.31 -7.42
CA GLU A 177 22.16 -13.49 -8.83
C GLU A 177 22.24 -12.19 -9.66
N SER A 178 22.10 -11.03 -9.03
CA SER A 178 22.06 -9.72 -9.70
C SER A 178 22.79 -8.62 -8.92
N PRO A 179 24.14 -8.64 -8.84
CA PRO A 179 24.93 -7.82 -7.90
C PRO A 179 24.84 -6.31 -8.07
N LYS A 180 24.42 -5.85 -9.26
CA LYS A 180 24.32 -4.41 -9.60
C LYS A 180 22.92 -3.83 -9.37
N SER A 181 21.99 -4.62 -8.82
CA SER A 181 20.59 -4.21 -8.66
C SER A 181 20.38 -3.21 -7.54
N VAL A 182 21.25 -3.20 -6.53
CA VAL A 182 21.21 -2.27 -5.40
C VAL A 182 22.28 -1.22 -5.59
N SER A 183 21.88 0.05 -5.60
CA SER A 183 22.77 1.19 -5.77
C SER A 183 23.33 1.70 -4.44
N LYS A 184 22.54 1.60 -3.37
CA LYS A 184 22.90 2.07 -2.04
C LYS A 184 22.08 1.33 -0.98
N THR A 185 22.68 1.17 0.20
CA THR A 185 22.04 0.58 1.36
C THR A 185 22.18 1.53 2.54
N THR A 186 21.10 1.75 3.27
CA THR A 186 21.08 2.54 4.51
C THR A 186 20.51 1.69 5.63
N SER A 187 21.21 1.59 6.76
CA SER A 187 20.77 0.80 7.91
C SER A 187 20.43 1.69 9.10
N SER A 188 19.39 1.35 9.85
CA SER A 188 19.06 1.96 11.13
C SER A 188 18.57 0.89 12.10
N VAL A 189 19.27 0.76 13.24
CA VAL A 189 19.04 -0.30 14.23
C VAL A 189 19.07 -1.69 13.57
N ASP A 190 17.93 -2.35 13.45
CA ASP A 190 17.72 -3.70 12.90
C ASP A 190 17.06 -3.68 11.51
N LYS A 191 16.82 -2.50 10.94
CA LYS A 191 16.14 -2.32 9.65
C LYS A 191 17.10 -1.78 8.60
N ILE A 192 16.93 -2.24 7.36
CA ILE A 192 17.81 -1.93 6.24
C ILE A 192 16.94 -1.51 5.07
N HIS A 193 17.17 -0.28 4.60
CA HIS A 193 16.62 0.27 3.38
C HIS A 193 17.60 0.07 2.22
N ARG A 194 17.09 -0.27 1.04
CA ARG A 194 17.89 -0.51 -0.17
C ARG A 194 17.35 0.30 -1.35
N ASP A 195 18.19 1.19 -1.86
CA ASP A 195 17.92 1.92 -3.09
C ASP A 195 18.18 1.01 -4.30
N PHE A 196 17.13 0.39 -4.81
CA PHE A 196 17.21 -0.41 -6.04
C PHE A 196 17.31 0.47 -7.28
N THR A 197 18.15 0.07 -8.23
CA THR A 197 18.12 0.65 -9.59
C THR A 197 16.79 0.33 -10.28
N THR A 198 16.42 1.10 -11.32
CA THR A 198 15.19 0.84 -12.08
C THR A 198 15.12 -0.60 -12.61
N ASP A 199 16.20 -1.08 -13.22
CA ASP A 199 16.28 -2.47 -13.69
C ASP A 199 16.31 -3.46 -12.52
N GLY A 200 16.98 -3.10 -11.42
CA GLY A 200 17.02 -3.87 -10.19
C GLY A 200 15.64 -4.13 -9.60
N LYS A 201 14.75 -3.12 -9.55
CA LYS A 201 13.35 -3.28 -9.11
C LYS A 201 12.60 -4.27 -10.01
N VAL A 202 12.76 -4.18 -11.33
CA VAL A 202 12.14 -5.11 -12.27
C VAL A 202 12.65 -6.54 -12.08
N PHE A 203 13.94 -6.73 -11.85
CA PHE A 203 14.51 -8.05 -11.59
C PHE A 203 14.10 -8.62 -10.24
N LEU A 204 14.09 -7.80 -9.19
CA LEU A 204 13.63 -8.21 -7.87
C LEU A 204 12.18 -8.68 -7.94
N HIS A 205 11.31 -7.93 -8.63
CA HIS A 205 9.91 -8.32 -8.80
C HIS A 205 9.75 -9.70 -9.45
N LYS A 206 10.52 -9.99 -10.50
CA LYS A 206 10.55 -11.32 -11.14
C LYS A 206 11.09 -12.40 -10.22
N PHE A 207 12.12 -12.07 -9.44
CA PHE A 207 12.74 -12.98 -8.48
C PHE A 207 11.76 -13.36 -7.38
N VAL A 208 11.08 -12.38 -6.79
CA VAL A 208 10.02 -12.57 -5.78
C VAL A 208 8.91 -13.48 -6.32
N HIS A 209 8.38 -13.19 -7.50
CA HIS A 209 7.33 -14.03 -8.10
C HIS A 209 7.74 -15.48 -8.33
N LYS A 210 9.03 -15.70 -8.61
CA LYS A 210 9.55 -17.02 -8.93
C LYS A 210 9.90 -17.83 -7.68
N TYR A 211 10.43 -17.19 -6.65
CA TYR A 211 11.10 -17.88 -5.55
C TYR A 211 10.52 -17.61 -4.16
N ALA A 212 9.79 -16.51 -3.95
CA ALA A 212 9.30 -16.18 -2.62
C ALA A 212 8.28 -17.21 -2.13
N ASP A 213 8.50 -17.71 -0.93
CA ASP A 213 7.55 -18.55 -0.22
C ASP A 213 6.70 -17.72 0.77
N HIS A 214 5.91 -18.42 1.59
CA HIS A 214 5.10 -17.75 2.62
C HIS A 214 5.95 -17.04 3.68
N ASN A 215 7.05 -17.65 4.13
CA ASN A 215 7.92 -17.10 5.17
C ASN A 215 8.61 -15.82 4.69
N ASP A 216 8.98 -15.76 3.42
CA ASP A 216 9.59 -14.58 2.80
C ASP A 216 8.64 -13.37 2.76
N LEU A 217 7.32 -13.61 2.81
CA LEU A 217 6.29 -12.58 2.65
C LEU A 217 5.58 -12.25 3.97
N VAL A 218 5.99 -12.82 5.11
CA VAL A 218 5.33 -12.61 6.42
C VAL A 218 5.20 -11.13 6.78
N GLU A 219 6.25 -10.34 6.56
CA GLU A 219 6.20 -8.91 6.89
C GLU A 219 5.25 -8.13 5.95
N VAL A 220 5.21 -8.48 4.65
CA VAL A 220 4.22 -7.92 3.71
C VAL A 220 2.80 -8.33 4.11
N ILE A 221 2.59 -9.57 4.54
CA ILE A 221 1.32 -10.06 5.08
C ILE A 221 0.92 -9.26 6.32
N ASN A 222 1.86 -8.94 7.21
CA ASN A 222 1.62 -8.12 8.39
C ASN A 222 1.21 -6.69 8.02
N VAL A 223 1.77 -6.12 6.93
CA VAL A 223 1.30 -4.84 6.38
C VAL A 223 -0.16 -4.93 5.95
N ILE A 224 -0.56 -5.99 5.22
CA ILE A 224 -1.97 -6.17 4.81
C ILE A 224 -2.88 -6.27 6.03
N LYS A 225 -2.49 -7.04 7.06
CA LYS A 225 -3.24 -7.18 8.32
C LYS A 225 -3.38 -5.84 9.06
N ALA A 226 -2.31 -5.04 9.11
CA ALA A 226 -2.35 -3.71 9.69
C ALA A 226 -3.30 -2.78 8.91
N ILE A 227 -3.23 -2.78 7.58
CA ILE A 227 -4.15 -2.03 6.70
C ILE A 227 -5.61 -2.45 6.93
N ARG A 228 -5.88 -3.75 7.03
CA ARG A 228 -7.22 -4.26 7.37
C ARG A 228 -7.72 -3.65 8.68
N ALA A 229 -6.88 -3.60 9.72
CA ALA A 229 -7.23 -2.97 10.98
C ALA A 229 -7.51 -1.46 10.83
N TYR A 230 -6.68 -0.70 10.09
CA TYR A 230 -6.90 0.73 9.85
C TYR A 230 -8.21 1.02 9.14
N LEU A 231 -8.60 0.12 8.24
CA LEU A 231 -9.84 0.18 7.50
C LEU A 231 -11.02 -0.44 8.24
N ASN A 232 -10.85 -0.94 9.46
CA ASN A 232 -11.88 -1.63 10.24
C ASN A 232 -12.46 -2.85 9.50
N ILE A 233 -11.60 -3.67 8.91
CA ILE A 233 -11.91 -4.99 8.34
C ILE A 233 -11.46 -6.05 9.35
N ARG A 234 -12.30 -7.06 9.62
CA ARG A 234 -11.98 -8.11 10.60
C ARG A 234 -10.96 -9.08 10.02
N SER A 235 -9.91 -9.38 10.77
CA SER A 235 -8.89 -10.40 10.43
C SER A 235 -9.49 -11.79 10.35
#